data_AF-X1I391-F1
#
_entry.id   AF-X1I391-F1
#
_cell.length_a   1.000
_cell.length_b   1.000
_cell.length_c   1.000
_cell.angle_alpha   90.00
_cell.angle_beta   90.00
_cell.angle_gamma   90.00
#
_symmetry.space_group_name_H-M   'P 1'
#
loop_
_entity.id
_entity.type
_entity.pdbx_description
1 polymer ?
#
loop_
_entity_poly.entity_id
_entity_poly.type
_entity_poly.pdbx_seq_one_letter_code
_entity_poly.pdbx_strand_id
1 'polypeptide(L)'
;NMVRELTRERWNWSQEDDKWVYIESKHNGKLVYHYQINPPKEFTELTSKIKLLNDKLVACKDPKENTRIFREMMRVSKRMQFMNNIC
;
A
#
# COMPACT_ATOMS: atom_id res chain seq x y z
N ASN A 1 -2.67 -19.16 -13.63
CA ASN A 1 -2.30 -18.47 -12.38
C ASN A 1 -0.82 -18.17 -12.38
N MET A 2 -0.42 -16.93 -12.71
CA MET A 2 0.95 -16.48 -12.44
C MET A 2 1.02 -16.11 -10.96
N VAL A 3 1.79 -16.87 -10.18
CA VAL A 3 2.21 -16.47 -8.82
C VAL A 3 3.05 -15.21 -9.01
N ARG A 4 2.51 -14.04 -8.65
CA ARG A 4 3.18 -12.75 -8.87
C ARG A 4 4.33 -12.61 -7.86
N GLU A 5 5.53 -12.31 -8.35
CA GLU A 5 6.75 -12.26 -7.54
C GLU A 5 6.70 -11.16 -6.46
N LEU A 6 7.07 -11.54 -5.22
CA LEU A 6 7.26 -10.61 -4.12
C LEU A 6 8.45 -9.68 -4.42
N THR A 7 8.28 -8.39 -4.19
CA THR A 7 9.30 -7.39 -4.49
C THR A 7 10.12 -7.03 -3.27
N ARG A 8 11.42 -6.82 -3.46
CA ARG A 8 12.37 -6.47 -2.40
C ARG A 8 12.19 -5.03 -1.92
N GLU A 9 12.68 -4.77 -0.71
CA GLU A 9 12.69 -3.46 -0.04
C GLU A 9 11.31 -2.80 0.11
N ARG A 10 10.27 -3.62 0.23
CA ARG A 10 8.92 -3.16 0.57
C ARG A 10 8.10 -4.29 1.18
N TRP A 11 7.01 -3.89 1.82
CA TRP A 11 5.97 -4.82 2.25
C TRP A 11 5.13 -5.29 1.08
N ASN A 12 4.91 -6.60 1.02
CA ASN A 12 4.06 -7.28 0.06
C ASN A 12 3.00 -8.05 0.84
N TRP A 13 1.79 -8.15 0.29
CA TRP A 13 0.82 -9.12 0.76
C TRP A 13 1.02 -10.46 0.03
N SER A 14 1.37 -11.52 0.76
CA SER A 14 1.39 -12.89 0.24
C SER A 14 0.00 -13.48 0.37
N GLN A 15 -0.68 -13.68 -0.76
CA GLN A 15 -1.99 -14.35 -0.80
C GLN A 15 -1.90 -15.83 -0.44
N GLU A 16 -0.76 -16.47 -0.73
CA GLU A 16 -0.53 -17.88 -0.44
C GLU A 16 -0.34 -18.13 1.06
N ASP A 17 0.41 -17.25 1.73
CA ASP A 17 0.74 -17.39 3.15
C ASP A 17 -0.24 -16.67 4.08
N ASP A 18 -1.18 -15.90 3.52
CA ASP A 18 -2.09 -14.99 4.22
C ASP A 18 -1.37 -14.03 5.19
N LYS A 19 -0.20 -13.52 4.74
CA LYS A 19 0.73 -12.74 5.57
C LYS A 19 1.38 -11.62 4.78
N TRP A 20 1.80 -10.59 5.50
CA TRP A 20 2.69 -9.55 5.00
C TRP A 20 4.13 -10.03 5.01
N VAL A 21 4.84 -9.78 3.91
CA VAL A 21 6.23 -10.17 3.71
C VAL A 21 7.07 -8.97 3.30
N TYR A 22 8.14 -8.68 4.04
CA TYR A 22 9.18 -7.74 3.65
C TYR A 22 10.45 -8.52 3.32
N ILE A 23 10.99 -8.28 2.12
CA ILE A 23 12.23 -8.93 1.67
C ILE A 23 13.35 -7.89 1.70
N GLU A 24 14.26 -8.05 2.65
CA GLU A 24 15.43 -7.19 2.84
C GLU A 24 16.67 -7.81 2.18
N SER A 25 17.37 -7.02 1.37
CA SER A 25 18.64 -7.39 0.73
C SER A 25 19.79 -6.85 1.56
N LYS A 26 20.48 -7.74 2.28
CA LYS A 26 21.68 -7.38 3.03
C LYS A 26 22.83 -7.06 2.07
N HIS A 27 23.81 -6.27 2.54
CA HIS A 27 24.97 -5.85 1.74
C HIS A 27 25.81 -7.02 1.17
N ASN A 28 25.73 -8.20 1.78
CA ASN A 28 26.39 -9.42 1.31
C ASN A 28 25.56 -10.23 0.30
N GLY A 29 24.44 -9.68 -0.20
CA GLY A 29 23.52 -10.34 -1.13
C GLY A 29 22.56 -11.33 -0.48
N LYS A 30 22.62 -11.54 0.85
CA LYS A 30 21.66 -12.40 1.57
C LYS A 30 20.30 -11.74 1.62
N LEU A 31 19.26 -12.50 1.28
CA LEU A 31 17.87 -12.09 1.46
C LEU A 31 17.38 -12.49 2.86
N VAL A 32 16.73 -11.57 3.55
CA VAL A 32 16.06 -11.79 4.83
C VAL A 32 14.58 -11.51 4.65
N TYR A 33 13.76 -12.49 5.02
CA TYR A 33 12.30 -12.42 4.92
C TYR A 33 11.72 -12.13 6.29
N HIS A 34 10.95 -11.06 6.38
CA HIS A 34 10.22 -10.68 7.59
C HIS A 34 8.74 -10.90 7.36
N TYR A 35 8.09 -11.65 8.26
CA TYR A 35 6.68 -12.01 8.14
C TYR A 35 5.88 -11.41 9.27
N GLN A 36 4.65 -10.96 8.98
CA GLN A 36 3.69 -10.56 10.00
C GLN A 36 2.26 -10.76 9.52
N ILE A 37 1.36 -11.06 10.46
CA ILE A 37 -0.08 -11.20 10.18
C ILE A 37 -0.72 -9.81 10.07
N ASN A 38 -0.38 -8.93 11.02
CA ASN A 38 -0.96 -7.60 11.07
C ASN A 38 -0.43 -6.71 9.94
N PRO A 39 -1.26 -5.78 9.41
CA PRO A 39 -0.81 -4.83 8.40
C PRO A 39 0.38 -4.00 8.88
N PRO A 40 1.35 -3.71 7.99
CA PRO A 40 2.47 -2.85 8.34
C PRO A 40 1.98 -1.43 8.62
N LYS A 41 2.78 -0.70 9.39
CA LYS A 41 2.50 0.69 9.74
C LYS A 41 2.22 1.55 8.50
N GLU A 42 3.04 1.41 7.45
CA GLU A 42 2.85 2.11 6.17
C GLU A 42 1.46 1.85 5.57
N PHE A 43 1.00 0.60 5.53
CA PHE A 43 -0.33 0.27 4.98
C PHE A 43 -1.46 0.86 5.82
N THR A 44 -1.32 0.82 7.14
CA THR A 44 -2.30 1.37 8.08
C THR A 44 -2.41 2.90 7.96
N GLU A 45 -1.27 3.57 7.79
CA GLU A 45 -1.20 5.02 7.55
C GLU A 45 -1.84 5.41 6.22
N LEU A 46 -1.58 4.65 5.14
CA LEU A 46 -2.21 4.87 3.83
C LEU A 46 -3.74 4.69 3.91
N THR A 47 -4.21 3.65 4.61
CA THR A 47 -5.64 3.41 4.82
C THR A 47 -6.29 4.57 5.57
N SER A 48 -5.63 5.07 6.62
CA SER A 48 -6.08 6.22 7.39
C SER A 48 -6.14 7.49 6.54
N LYS A 49 -5.16 7.68 5.65
CA LYS A 49 -5.12 8.79 4.70
C LYS A 49 -6.25 8.73 3.67
N ILE A 50 -6.58 7.54 3.13
CA ILE A 50 -7.74 7.36 2.25
C ILE A 50 -9.02 7.77 2.95
N LYS A 51 -9.24 7.32 4.20
CA LYS A 51 -10.42 7.68 4.98
C LYS A 51 -10.54 9.20 5.12
N LEU A 52 -9.47 9.87 5.53
CA LEU A 52 -9.43 11.33 5.66
C LEU A 52 -9.71 12.05 4.32
N LEU A 53 -9.15 11.56 3.22
CA LEU A 53 -9.37 12.15 1.89
C LEU A 53 -10.82 11.96 1.44
N ASN A 54 -11.41 10.80 1.71
CA ASN A 54 -12.82 10.54 1.39
C ASN A 54 -13.77 11.45 2.17
N ASP A 55 -13.54 11.60 3.49
CA ASP A 55 -14.32 12.50 4.34
C ASP A 55 -14.27 13.95 3.81
N LYS A 56 -13.08 14.39 3.37
CA LYS A 56 -12.90 15.71 2.72
C LYS A 56 -13.62 15.81 1.38
N LEU A 57 -13.55 14.76 0.56
CA LEU A 57 -14.17 14.74 -0.78
C LEU A 57 -15.69 14.89 -0.68
N VAL A 58 -16.32 14.18 0.26
CA VAL A 58 -17.78 14.23 0.51
C VAL A 58 -18.23 15.62 0.96
N ALA A 59 -17.44 16.30 1.79
CA ALA A 59 -17.76 17.64 2.30
C ALA A 59 -17.39 18.78 1.34
N CYS A 60 -16.59 18.52 0.30
CA CYS A 60 -16.02 19.56 -0.56
C CYS A 60 -17.02 20.06 -1.60
N LYS A 61 -17.35 21.36 -1.53
CA LYS A 61 -18.23 22.04 -2.51
C LYS A 61 -17.48 22.74 -3.65
N ASP A 62 -16.18 22.97 -3.49
CA ASP A 62 -15.33 23.60 -4.51
C ASP A 62 -14.84 22.53 -5.52
N PRO A 63 -15.20 22.61 -6.80
CA PRO A 63 -14.77 21.64 -7.81
C PRO A 63 -13.24 21.52 -7.98
N LYS A 64 -12.50 22.62 -7.81
CA LYS A 64 -11.03 22.61 -7.92
C LYS A 64 -10.39 21.86 -6.77
N GLU A 65 -10.86 22.13 -5.55
CA GLU A 65 -10.38 21.43 -4.35
C GLU A 65 -10.80 19.95 -4.36
N ASN A 66 -12.02 19.65 -4.79
CA ASN A 66 -12.51 18.28 -4.99
C ASN A 66 -11.58 17.50 -5.95
N THR A 67 -11.25 18.09 -7.09
CA THR A 67 -10.30 17.49 -8.05
C THR A 67 -8.92 17.26 -7.43
N ARG A 68 -8.43 18.17 -6.59
CA ARG A 68 -7.15 18.02 -5.88
C ARG A 68 -7.19 16.84 -4.91
N ILE A 69 -8.23 16.75 -4.08
CA ILE A 69 -8.44 15.67 -3.11
C ILE A 69 -8.51 14.32 -3.83
N PHE A 70 -9.27 14.24 -4.93
CA PHE A 70 -9.38 13.02 -5.73
C PHE A 70 -8.03 12.57 -6.30
N ARG A 71 -7.22 13.49 -6.84
CA ARG A 71 -5.87 13.17 -7.35
C ARG A 71 -4.95 12.64 -6.24
N GLU A 72 -5.00 13.23 -5.05
CA GLU A 72 -4.27 12.73 -3.90
C GLU A 72 -4.73 11.33 -3.48
N MET A 73 -6.05 11.09 -3.47
CA MET A 73 -6.61 9.78 -3.18
C MET A 73 -6.11 8.73 -4.18
N MET A 74 -6.09 9.05 -5.47
CA MET A 74 -5.54 8.17 -6.51
C MET A 74 -4.05 7.86 -6.31
N ARG A 75 -3.24 8.82 -5.85
CA ARG A 75 -1.81 8.58 -5.54
C ARG A 75 -1.65 7.60 -4.37
N VAL A 76 -2.44 7.77 -3.31
CA VAL A 76 -2.43 6.88 -2.14
C VAL A 76 -2.91 5.47 -2.52
N SER A 77 -4.01 5.37 -3.29
CA SER A 77 -4.53 4.08 -3.77
C SER A 77 -3.51 3.33 -4.63
N LYS A 78 -2.81 4.02 -5.54
CA LYS A 78 -1.72 3.40 -6.32
C LYS A 78 -0.62 2.85 -5.41
N ARG A 79 -0.22 3.58 -4.36
CA ARG A 79 0.78 3.10 -3.41
C ARG A 79 0.30 1.84 -2.68
N MET A 80 -0.95 1.80 -2.24
CA MET A 80 -1.54 0.60 -1.62
C MET A 80 -1.61 -0.57 -2.61
N GLN A 81 -1.97 -0.32 -3.87
CA GLN A 81 -1.96 -1.33 -4.93
C GLN A 81 -0.55 -1.88 -5.17
N PHE A 82 0.50 -1.08 -5.09
CA PHE A 82 1.87 -1.58 -5.18
C PHE A 82 2.30 -2.49 -4.02
N MET A 83 1.63 -2.39 -2.86
CA MET A 83 1.89 -3.25 -1.69
C MET A 83 1.04 -4.51 -1.71
N ASN A 84 -0.17 -4.43 -2.26
CA ASN A 84 -1.13 -5.54 -2.31
C ASN A 84 -1.13 -6.27 -3.68
N ASN A 85 -0.49 -5.70 -4.70
CA ASN A 85 -0.54 -6.11 -6.11
C ASN A 85 -1.96 -6.54 -6.59
N ILE A 86 -3.02 -5.93 -6.03
CA ILE A 86 -4.40 -6.07 -6.49
C ILE A 86 -4.59 -5.11 -7.67
N CYS A 87 -4.34 -5.65 -8.86
CA CYS A 87 -4.93 -5.25 -10.13
C CYS A 87 -5.25 -6.54 -10.90
#